data_AF-A0A8H3FU06-F1
#
_entry.id   AF-A0A8H3FU06-F1
#
_cell.length_a   1.000
_cell.length_b   1.000
_cell.length_c   1.000
_cell.angle_alpha   90.00
_cell.angle_beta   90.00
_cell.angle_gamma   90.00
#
_symmetry.space_group_name_H-M   'P 1'
#
loop_
_entity.id
_entity.type
_entity.pdbx_description
1 polymer ?
#
loop_
_entity_poly.entity_id
_entity_poly.type
_entity_poly.pdbx_seq_one_letter_code
_entity_poly.pdbx_strand_id
1 'polypeptide(L)'
;MSASEGVNYLNQDLAWALTTPPRSGIYDSNHHYLEYVRRQWSGDTAKATGTTDWQTPDVEFLLTYIMTKLQRTPTHSRQGRPIPDIQSAYVPIVSELKRRRGAQFKRHESVKLVREYVSCMNEISQIYEISEQKIIYLEEIHKRWRLHERQMIANNTMKPEREGDMSRIIEATISYIKDNHKHLPRLLSDLKSSLDVLFQLRTIEQNELAIIAESNNKAILVFTVVTIVFLPLSFFTSYFGMNLRGITDTDRTERYFWAVCGSVTVFVVTLTVIFGFKNRLHAWAWENRRFAKR
;
A
#
# COMPACT_ATOMS: atom_id res chain seq x y z
N MET A 1 -66.82 16.54 8.34
CA MET A 1 -65.58 17.23 8.75
C MET A 1 -64.44 16.52 8.05
N SER A 2 -63.78 17.24 7.14
CA SER A 2 -62.73 16.76 6.22
C SER A 2 -61.48 16.36 7.00
N ALA A 3 -61.09 15.08 6.91
CA ALA A 3 -59.82 14.60 7.45
C ALA A 3 -58.78 14.64 6.33
N SER A 4 -58.03 15.73 6.32
CA SER A 4 -56.69 15.92 5.74
C SER A 4 -56.48 15.36 4.33
N GLU A 5 -56.75 16.20 3.33
CA GLU A 5 -55.93 16.24 2.12
C GLU A 5 -54.45 16.14 2.52
N GLY A 6 -53.74 15.19 1.94
CA GLY A 6 -52.30 15.03 2.12
C GLY A 6 -51.59 16.28 1.64
N VAL A 7 -51.35 17.21 2.55
CA VAL A 7 -50.57 18.42 2.27
C VAL A 7 -49.21 17.98 1.79
N ASN A 8 -48.90 18.32 0.53
CA ASN A 8 -47.65 17.97 -0.13
C ASN A 8 -46.53 18.91 0.36
N TYR A 9 -46.19 18.83 1.65
CA TYR A 9 -45.21 19.71 2.29
C TYR A 9 -43.87 19.71 1.51
N LEU A 10 -43.46 18.54 1.00
CA LEU A 10 -42.17 18.38 0.33
C LEU A 10 -42.12 19.04 -1.06
N ASN A 11 -43.13 18.87 -1.93
CA ASN A 11 -43.10 19.55 -3.24
C ASN A 11 -43.43 21.04 -3.12
N GLN A 12 -44.24 21.45 -2.14
CA GLN A 12 -44.59 22.85 -1.94
C GLN A 12 -43.38 23.64 -1.42
N ASP A 13 -42.64 23.09 -0.47
CA ASP A 13 -41.39 23.67 0.04
C ASP A 13 -40.26 23.62 -1.01
N LEU A 14 -40.17 22.55 -1.80
CA LEU A 14 -39.19 22.45 -2.90
C LEU A 14 -39.49 23.47 -4.01
N ALA A 15 -40.74 23.57 -4.46
CA ALA A 15 -41.12 24.55 -5.48
C ALA A 15 -40.90 26.00 -4.99
N TRP A 16 -41.21 26.28 -3.73
CA TRP A 16 -40.90 27.56 -3.09
C TRP A 16 -39.38 27.81 -2.99
N ALA A 17 -38.60 26.83 -2.56
CA ALA A 17 -37.14 26.94 -2.42
C ALA A 17 -36.43 27.15 -3.76
N LEU A 18 -36.99 26.65 -4.86
CA LEU A 18 -36.44 26.81 -6.21
C LEU A 18 -36.80 28.13 -6.89
N THR A 19 -37.91 28.73 -6.50
CA THR A 19 -38.40 30.00 -7.06
C THR A 19 -37.98 31.22 -6.24
N THR A 20 -37.59 31.03 -4.98
CA THR A 20 -37.14 32.11 -4.10
C THR A 20 -35.68 32.50 -4.40
N PRO A 21 -35.37 33.78 -4.69
CA PRO A 21 -33.99 34.21 -4.90
C PRO A 21 -33.17 34.09 -3.59
N PRO A 22 -31.88 33.71 -3.66
CA PRO A 22 -31.09 33.48 -2.46
C PRO A 22 -31.01 34.78 -1.64
N ARG A 23 -31.37 34.71 -0.35
CA ARG A 23 -31.16 35.83 0.56
C ARG A 23 -29.66 36.08 0.66
N SER A 24 -29.22 37.24 0.18
CA SER A 24 -27.83 37.71 0.26
C SER A 24 -27.36 37.76 1.71
N GLY A 25 -26.70 36.72 2.19
CA GLY A 25 -26.12 36.71 3.54
C GLY A 25 -25.91 35.35 4.20
N ILE A 26 -26.47 34.25 3.68
CA ILE A 26 -26.30 32.93 4.31
C ILE A 26 -25.38 32.07 3.43
N TYR A 27 -24.08 32.36 3.51
CA TYR A 27 -23.03 31.43 3.06
C TYR A 27 -22.86 30.34 4.12
N ASP A 28 -23.86 29.47 4.24
CA ASP A 28 -23.71 28.21 4.96
C ASP A 28 -23.53 27.08 3.95
N SER A 29 -22.48 26.30 4.18
CA SER A 29 -21.92 25.22 3.34
C SER A 29 -22.94 24.26 2.71
N ASN A 30 -24.13 24.09 3.30
CA ASN A 30 -25.19 23.22 2.80
C ASN A 30 -26.02 23.81 1.63
N HIS A 31 -26.02 25.12 1.40
CA HIS A 31 -26.87 25.77 0.38
C HIS A 31 -26.28 25.73 -1.04
N HIS A 32 -25.04 25.26 -1.22
CA HIS A 32 -24.40 25.12 -2.53
C HIS A 32 -25.09 24.07 -3.42
N TYR A 33 -25.61 22.98 -2.83
CA TYR A 33 -26.22 21.90 -3.59
C TYR A 33 -27.60 22.29 -4.12
N LEU A 34 -28.43 22.93 -3.30
CA LEU A 34 -29.74 23.41 -3.70
C LEU A 34 -29.63 24.50 -4.78
N GLU A 35 -28.67 25.42 -4.67
CA GLU A 35 -28.43 26.45 -5.70
C GLU A 35 -27.88 25.83 -7.00
N TYR A 36 -27.05 24.79 -6.92
CA TYR A 36 -26.58 24.04 -8.09
C TYR A 36 -27.75 23.32 -8.79
N VAL A 37 -28.59 22.63 -8.01
CA VAL A 37 -29.78 21.95 -8.49
C VAL A 37 -30.77 22.95 -9.10
N ARG A 38 -30.99 24.10 -8.46
CA ARG A 38 -31.81 25.22 -8.98
C ARG A 38 -31.27 25.78 -10.29
N ARG A 39 -29.96 25.98 -10.42
CA ARG A 39 -29.32 26.42 -11.68
C ARG A 39 -29.54 25.42 -12.79
N GLN A 40 -29.33 24.13 -12.53
CA GLN A 40 -29.58 23.07 -13.52
C GLN A 40 -31.06 22.96 -13.92
N TRP A 41 -31.98 23.28 -13.00
CA TRP A 41 -33.41 23.36 -13.22
C TRP A 41 -33.91 24.64 -13.89
N SER A 42 -33.08 25.69 -14.00
CA SER A 42 -33.46 26.92 -14.72
C SER A 42 -33.39 26.73 -16.24
N GLY A 43 -34.35 27.34 -16.96
CA GLY A 43 -34.85 26.90 -18.26
C GLY A 43 -33.86 26.78 -19.43
N ASP A 44 -32.67 27.38 -19.36
CA ASP A 44 -31.68 27.30 -20.44
C ASP A 44 -30.75 26.08 -20.31
N THR A 45 -30.42 25.64 -19.09
CA THR A 45 -29.59 24.45 -18.83
C THR A 45 -30.37 23.14 -18.86
N ALA A 46 -31.67 23.17 -18.53
CA ALA A 46 -32.54 22.00 -18.64
C ALA A 46 -32.71 21.53 -20.11
N LYS A 47 -32.78 22.49 -21.04
CA LYS A 47 -32.82 22.25 -22.49
C LYS A 47 -31.55 21.58 -23.02
N ALA A 48 -30.37 21.97 -22.51
CA ALA A 48 -29.09 21.42 -22.92
C ALA A 48 -28.82 20.00 -22.38
N THR A 49 -29.49 19.61 -21.29
CA THR A 49 -29.29 18.30 -20.63
C THR A 49 -30.32 17.23 -21.04
N GLY A 50 -31.27 17.55 -21.92
CA GLY A 50 -32.33 16.63 -22.35
C GLY A 50 -33.41 16.38 -21.30
N THR A 51 -33.54 17.28 -20.31
CA THR A 51 -34.48 17.17 -19.19
C THR A 51 -35.83 17.84 -19.46
N THR A 52 -36.05 18.35 -20.68
CA THR A 52 -37.25 19.11 -21.07
C THR A 52 -38.53 18.31 -21.27
N ASP A 53 -38.44 17.00 -21.57
CA ASP A 53 -39.62 16.14 -21.71
C ASP A 53 -40.26 15.75 -20.36
N TRP A 54 -39.60 16.08 -19.25
CA TRP A 54 -39.97 15.65 -17.91
C TRP A 54 -40.75 16.77 -17.21
N GLN A 55 -42.08 16.78 -17.39
CA GLN A 55 -42.97 17.93 -17.17
C GLN A 55 -43.13 18.46 -15.72
N THR A 56 -42.51 17.88 -14.68
CA THR A 56 -42.62 18.41 -13.29
C THR A 56 -41.35 18.17 -12.45
N PRO A 57 -40.70 19.22 -11.89
CA PRO A 57 -39.63 19.06 -10.91
C PRO A 57 -40.22 18.67 -9.54
N ASP A 58 -40.50 17.37 -9.36
CA ASP A 58 -40.94 16.80 -8.08
C ASP A 58 -39.76 16.11 -7.34
N VAL A 59 -40.00 15.70 -6.10
CA VAL A 59 -39.02 14.93 -5.29
C VAL A 59 -38.57 13.64 -5.99
N GLU A 60 -39.44 13.03 -6.79
CA GLU A 60 -39.14 11.83 -7.57
C GLU A 60 -38.09 12.13 -8.66
N PHE A 61 -38.19 13.27 -9.34
CA PHE A 61 -37.18 13.76 -10.29
C PHE A 61 -35.85 14.01 -9.58
N LEU A 62 -35.86 14.69 -8.42
CA LEU A 62 -34.63 14.97 -7.68
C LEU A 62 -33.93 13.67 -7.27
N LEU A 63 -34.70 12.68 -6.80
CA LEU A 63 -34.20 11.33 -6.51
C LEU A 63 -33.66 10.65 -7.76
N THR A 64 -34.38 10.64 -8.87
CA THR A 64 -33.93 10.03 -10.14
C THR A 64 -32.67 10.70 -10.67
N TYR A 65 -32.59 12.02 -10.58
CA TYR A 65 -31.41 12.78 -10.96
C TYR A 65 -30.23 12.50 -10.04
N ILE A 66 -30.43 12.48 -8.71
CA ILE A 66 -29.41 12.11 -7.73
C ILE A 66 -28.92 10.68 -7.96
N MET A 67 -29.82 9.72 -8.21
CA MET A 67 -29.50 8.32 -8.47
C MET A 67 -28.76 8.14 -9.80
N THR A 68 -29.23 8.80 -10.85
CA THR A 68 -28.57 8.81 -12.18
C THR A 68 -27.22 9.50 -12.11
N LYS A 69 -27.08 10.57 -11.32
CA LYS A 69 -25.80 11.20 -11.04
C LYS A 69 -24.93 10.34 -10.15
N LEU A 70 -25.44 9.61 -9.17
CA LEU A 70 -24.67 8.64 -8.38
C LEU A 70 -24.14 7.51 -9.26
N GLN A 71 -24.90 7.07 -10.26
CA GLN A 71 -24.45 6.12 -11.29
C GLN A 71 -23.38 6.72 -12.22
N ARG A 72 -23.61 7.95 -12.73
CA ARG A 72 -22.77 8.56 -13.77
C ARG A 72 -21.58 9.34 -13.24
N THR A 73 -21.64 9.82 -12.00
CA THR A 73 -20.57 10.56 -11.35
C THR A 73 -19.68 9.51 -10.69
N PRO A 74 -18.47 9.30 -11.20
CA PRO A 74 -17.61 8.27 -10.63
C PRO A 74 -17.34 8.61 -9.18
N THR A 75 -17.74 7.69 -8.32
CA THR A 75 -17.55 7.76 -6.88
C THR A 75 -16.08 7.68 -6.46
N HIS A 76 -15.20 7.57 -7.44
CA HIS A 76 -13.78 7.34 -7.28
C HIS A 76 -13.02 8.45 -8.00
N SER A 77 -12.24 9.20 -7.22
CA SER A 77 -11.23 10.10 -7.76
C SER A 77 -9.86 9.53 -7.40
N ARG A 78 -9.00 9.32 -8.40
CA ARG A 78 -7.58 9.01 -8.15
C ARG A 78 -6.77 10.18 -8.65
N GLN A 79 -5.95 10.78 -7.77
CA GLN A 79 -5.21 12.00 -8.07
C GLN A 79 -6.11 13.14 -8.60
N GLY A 80 -7.34 13.21 -8.10
CA GLY A 80 -8.33 14.21 -8.52
C GLY A 80 -9.03 13.94 -9.85
N ARG A 81 -8.80 12.79 -10.51
CA ARG A 81 -9.47 12.43 -11.76
C ARG A 81 -10.64 11.45 -11.54
N PRO A 82 -11.82 11.73 -12.10
CA PRO A 82 -12.99 10.85 -12.06
C PRO A 82 -12.72 9.52 -12.80
N ILE A 83 -12.93 8.37 -12.14
CA ILE A 83 -12.72 7.04 -12.73
C ILE A 83 -14.05 6.29 -12.92
N PRO A 84 -14.47 5.99 -14.17
CA PRO A 84 -15.77 5.36 -14.45
C PRO A 84 -15.87 3.88 -14.05
N ASP A 85 -14.76 3.15 -13.94
CA ASP A 85 -14.75 1.74 -13.54
C ASP A 85 -13.52 1.41 -12.67
N ILE A 86 -13.78 0.81 -11.49
CA ILE A 86 -12.76 0.41 -10.51
C ILE A 86 -11.80 -0.61 -11.13
N GLN A 87 -12.32 -1.57 -11.91
CA GLN A 87 -11.47 -2.60 -12.49
C GLN A 87 -10.49 -2.01 -13.49
N SER A 88 -10.98 -1.16 -14.42
CA SER A 88 -10.13 -0.48 -15.40
C SER A 88 -9.00 0.36 -14.77
N ALA A 89 -9.21 0.94 -13.58
CA ALA A 89 -8.20 1.77 -12.94
C ALA A 89 -7.21 1.01 -12.07
N TYR A 90 -7.68 0.05 -11.26
CA TYR A 90 -6.82 -0.62 -10.29
C TYR A 90 -6.16 -1.89 -10.83
N VAL A 91 -6.79 -2.62 -11.77
CA VAL A 91 -6.22 -3.85 -12.34
C VAL A 91 -4.86 -3.61 -13.01
N PRO A 92 -4.68 -2.59 -13.88
CA PRO A 92 -3.38 -2.33 -14.50
C PRO A 92 -2.30 -2.04 -13.45
N ILE A 93 -2.66 -1.30 -12.40
CA ILE A 93 -1.73 -0.90 -11.34
C ILE A 93 -1.33 -2.09 -10.49
N VAL A 94 -2.29 -2.94 -10.12
CA VAL A 94 -2.03 -4.21 -9.43
C VAL A 94 -1.12 -5.09 -10.29
N SER A 95 -1.35 -5.17 -11.60
CA SER A 95 -0.49 -5.95 -12.50
C SER A 95 0.93 -5.39 -12.59
N GLU A 96 1.08 -4.06 -12.65
CA GLU A 96 2.38 -3.40 -12.70
C GLU A 96 3.16 -3.59 -11.39
N LEU A 97 2.48 -3.44 -10.24
CA LEU A 97 3.09 -3.73 -8.94
C LEU A 97 3.54 -5.19 -8.84
N LYS A 98 2.68 -6.14 -9.26
CA LYS A 98 3.01 -7.57 -9.33
C LYS A 98 4.20 -7.86 -10.25
N ARG A 99 4.33 -7.13 -11.37
CA ARG A 99 5.46 -7.24 -12.30
C ARG A 99 6.75 -6.72 -11.67
N ARG A 100 6.70 -5.53 -11.06
CA ARG A 100 7.86 -4.89 -10.40
C ARG A 100 8.38 -5.69 -9.22
N ARG A 101 7.53 -6.45 -8.53
CA ARG A 101 7.95 -7.41 -7.49
C ARG A 101 8.94 -8.46 -8.01
N GLY A 102 8.85 -8.87 -9.27
CA GLY A 102 9.75 -9.86 -9.88
C GLY A 102 11.03 -9.28 -10.47
N ALA A 103 11.19 -7.95 -10.48
CA ALA A 103 12.38 -7.30 -11.01
C ALA A 103 13.56 -7.37 -10.02
N GLN A 104 14.77 -7.21 -10.53
CA GLN A 104 15.98 -7.17 -9.71
C GLN A 104 15.92 -6.04 -8.68
N PHE A 105 16.19 -6.35 -7.41
CA PHE A 105 16.02 -5.42 -6.31
C PHE A 105 17.05 -4.29 -6.32
N LYS A 106 16.57 -3.05 -6.16
CA LYS A 106 17.39 -1.85 -5.91
C LYS A 106 16.98 -1.20 -4.59
N ARG A 107 17.95 -0.84 -3.75
CA ARG A 107 17.74 -0.41 -2.34
C ARG A 107 16.74 0.76 -2.16
N HIS A 108 16.78 1.75 -3.04
CA HIS A 108 15.86 2.91 -2.99
C HIS A 108 14.51 2.63 -3.66
N GLU A 109 14.48 1.68 -4.60
CA GLU A 109 13.28 1.32 -5.34
C GLU A 109 12.34 0.44 -4.52
N SER A 110 12.87 -0.40 -3.63
CA SER A 110 12.10 -1.30 -2.77
C SER A 110 11.23 -0.54 -1.74
N VAL A 111 11.76 0.53 -1.12
CA VAL A 111 10.96 1.36 -0.19
C VAL A 111 9.84 2.07 -0.94
N LYS A 112 10.14 2.60 -2.14
CA LYS A 112 9.14 3.24 -2.99
C LYS A 112 8.05 2.24 -3.40
N LEU A 113 8.44 1.03 -3.81
CA LEU A 113 7.52 -0.04 -4.20
C LEU A 113 6.60 -0.43 -3.04
N VAL A 114 7.13 -0.68 -1.84
CA VAL A 114 6.31 -0.98 -0.65
C VAL A 114 5.33 0.15 -0.35
N ARG A 115 5.77 1.41 -0.44
CA ARG A 115 4.88 2.58 -0.24
C ARG A 115 3.75 2.62 -1.29
N GLU A 116 4.04 2.30 -2.55
CA GLU A 116 3.03 2.23 -3.60
C GLU A 116 2.00 1.12 -3.35
N TYR A 117 2.45 -0.06 -2.89
CA TYR A 117 1.55 -1.14 -2.45
C TYR A 117 0.63 -0.68 -1.31
N VAL A 118 1.18 -0.09 -0.24
CA VAL A 118 0.41 0.38 0.91
C VAL A 118 -0.57 1.50 0.53
N SER A 119 -0.14 2.45 -0.30
CA SER A 119 -1.01 3.52 -0.79
C SER A 119 -2.20 2.95 -1.57
N CYS A 120 -1.93 2.03 -2.49
CA CYS A 120 -2.97 1.39 -3.29
C CYS A 120 -3.95 0.58 -2.42
N MET A 121 -3.45 -0.16 -1.43
CA MET A 121 -4.28 -0.90 -0.47
C MET A 121 -5.16 0.04 0.35
N ASN A 122 -4.62 1.16 0.86
CA ASN A 122 -5.39 2.15 1.61
C ASN A 122 -6.48 2.80 0.75
N GLU A 123 -6.17 3.16 -0.50
CA GLU A 123 -7.13 3.70 -1.46
C GLU A 123 -8.29 2.71 -1.71
N ILE A 124 -7.97 1.44 -1.97
CA ILE A 124 -8.97 0.38 -2.17
C ILE A 124 -9.80 0.14 -0.90
N SER A 125 -9.18 0.15 0.28
CA SER A 125 -9.89 -0.02 1.57
C SER A 125 -10.89 1.11 1.82
N GLN A 126 -10.49 2.36 1.59
CA GLN A 126 -11.40 3.51 1.72
C GLN A 126 -12.54 3.42 0.72
N ILE A 127 -12.26 3.01 -0.52
CA ILE A 127 -13.29 2.81 -1.53
C ILE A 127 -14.27 1.69 -1.12
N TYR A 128 -13.75 0.60 -0.53
CA TYR A 128 -14.57 -0.48 0.00
C TYR A 128 -15.55 0.04 1.07
N GLU A 129 -15.05 0.72 2.10
CA GLU A 129 -15.89 1.28 3.17
C GLU A 129 -16.95 2.26 2.64
N ILE A 130 -16.54 3.19 1.77
CA ILE A 130 -17.46 4.16 1.17
C ILE A 130 -18.52 3.47 0.32
N SER A 131 -18.15 2.44 -0.44
CA SER A 131 -19.10 1.69 -1.28
C SER A 131 -20.09 0.89 -0.42
N GLU A 132 -19.65 0.34 0.71
CA GLU A 132 -20.50 -0.36 1.67
C GLU A 132 -21.56 0.58 2.25
N GLN A 133 -21.13 1.76 2.74
CA GLN A 133 -22.03 2.79 3.26
C GLN A 133 -23.04 3.26 2.20
N LYS A 134 -22.61 3.41 0.95
CA LYS A 134 -23.49 3.76 -0.17
C LYS A 134 -24.54 2.69 -0.43
N ILE A 135 -24.16 1.42 -0.42
CA ILE A 135 -25.10 0.31 -0.61
C ILE A 135 -26.18 0.36 0.48
N ILE A 136 -25.78 0.49 1.75
CA ILE A 136 -26.72 0.56 2.89
C ILE A 136 -27.70 1.73 2.73
N TYR A 137 -27.20 2.93 2.41
CA TYR A 137 -28.02 4.11 2.26
C TYR A 137 -29.00 4.00 1.07
N LEU A 138 -28.53 3.47 -0.05
CA LEU A 138 -29.37 3.25 -1.23
C LEU A 138 -30.45 2.20 -1.00
N GLU A 139 -30.13 1.12 -0.29
CA GLU A 139 -31.13 0.11 0.11
C GLU A 139 -32.20 0.70 1.02
N GLU A 140 -31.82 1.57 1.96
CA GLU A 140 -32.75 2.25 2.85
C GLU A 140 -33.66 3.23 2.08
N ILE A 141 -33.10 4.02 1.15
CA ILE A 141 -33.89 4.88 0.26
C ILE A 141 -34.85 4.03 -0.56
N HIS A 142 -34.36 2.94 -1.14
CA HIS A 142 -35.18 2.05 -1.96
C HIS A 142 -36.34 1.45 -1.17
N LYS A 143 -36.09 1.05 0.07
CA LYS A 143 -37.13 0.56 0.99
C LYS A 143 -38.18 1.62 1.28
N ARG A 144 -37.76 2.86 1.57
CA ARG A 144 -38.67 4.00 1.80
C ARG A 144 -39.48 4.34 0.56
N TRP A 145 -38.85 4.32 -0.61
CA TRP A 145 -39.50 4.52 -1.90
C TRP A 145 -40.60 3.49 -2.14
N ARG A 146 -40.32 2.20 -1.99
CA ARG A 146 -41.34 1.14 -2.14
C ARG A 146 -42.53 1.33 -1.20
N LEU A 147 -42.30 1.82 0.02
CA LEU A 147 -43.40 2.11 0.96
C LEU A 147 -44.24 3.29 0.47
N HIS A 148 -43.60 4.34 -0.05
CA HIS A 148 -44.28 5.51 -0.59
C HIS A 148 -45.07 5.16 -1.86
N GLU A 149 -44.48 4.39 -2.78
CA GLU A 149 -45.15 3.88 -3.99
C GLU A 149 -46.43 3.11 -3.63
N ARG A 150 -46.36 2.21 -2.64
CA ARG A 150 -47.54 1.49 -2.13
C ARG A 150 -48.63 2.42 -1.60
N GLN A 151 -48.26 3.49 -0.90
CA GLN A 151 -49.21 4.49 -0.39
C GLN A 151 -49.85 5.29 -1.54
N MET A 152 -49.07 5.65 -2.56
CA MET A 152 -49.59 6.38 -3.73
C MET A 152 -50.56 5.54 -4.56
N ILE A 153 -50.25 4.25 -4.74
CA ILE A 153 -51.15 3.27 -5.38
C ILE A 153 -52.43 3.12 -4.57
N ALA A 154 -52.33 2.94 -3.24
CA ALA A 154 -53.50 2.82 -2.37
C ALA A 154 -54.40 4.08 -2.40
N ASN A 155 -53.80 5.26 -2.53
CA ASN A 155 -54.50 6.53 -2.61
C ASN A 155 -54.96 6.90 -4.03
N ASN A 156 -54.72 6.04 -5.04
CA ASN A 156 -55.03 6.29 -6.45
C ASN A 156 -54.43 7.59 -7.01
N THR A 157 -53.28 8.00 -6.46
CA THR A 157 -52.56 9.22 -6.82
C THR A 157 -51.40 8.97 -7.80
N MET A 158 -51.07 7.69 -8.03
CA MET A 158 -49.99 7.25 -8.91
C MET A 158 -50.41 7.37 -10.38
N LYS A 159 -49.53 7.90 -11.24
CA LYS A 159 -49.73 7.84 -12.70
C LYS A 159 -49.28 6.46 -13.21
N PRO A 160 -50.10 5.74 -14.01
CA PRO A 160 -49.78 4.37 -14.45
C PRO A 160 -48.52 4.26 -15.31
N GLU A 161 -48.13 5.35 -16.00
CA GLU A 161 -46.91 5.43 -16.81
C GLU A 161 -45.62 5.52 -15.98
N ARG A 162 -45.72 5.81 -14.67
CA ARG A 162 -44.56 5.98 -13.77
C ARG A 162 -44.37 4.82 -12.78
N GLU A 163 -45.26 3.84 -12.81
CA GLU A 163 -45.24 2.71 -11.88
C GLU A 163 -44.02 1.81 -12.15
N GLY A 164 -43.19 1.59 -11.13
CA GLY A 164 -42.02 0.70 -11.22
C GLY A 164 -40.77 1.25 -11.91
N ASP A 165 -40.84 2.33 -12.70
CA ASP A 165 -39.66 2.86 -13.41
C ASP A 165 -38.55 3.34 -12.46
N MET A 166 -38.93 4.05 -11.40
CA MET A 166 -37.96 4.49 -10.39
C MET A 166 -37.38 3.33 -9.58
N SER A 167 -38.22 2.36 -9.22
CA SER A 167 -37.79 1.16 -8.49
C SER A 167 -36.72 0.41 -9.31
N ARG A 168 -36.94 0.26 -10.63
CA ARG A 168 -35.99 -0.39 -11.55
C ARG A 168 -34.67 0.37 -11.66
N ILE A 169 -34.69 1.70 -11.76
CA ILE A 169 -33.48 2.52 -11.82
C ILE A 169 -32.67 2.41 -10.52
N ILE A 170 -33.35 2.45 -9.37
CA ILE A 170 -32.69 2.32 -8.06
C ILE A 170 -32.10 0.90 -7.90
N GLU A 171 -32.83 -0.14 -8.26
CA GLU A 171 -32.34 -1.53 -8.22
C GLU A 171 -31.13 -1.74 -9.13
N ALA A 172 -31.17 -1.21 -10.35
CA ALA A 172 -30.04 -1.25 -11.28
C ALA A 172 -28.80 -0.54 -10.70
N THR A 173 -28.99 0.60 -10.04
CA THR A 173 -27.93 1.35 -9.34
C THR A 173 -27.31 0.53 -8.21
N ILE A 174 -28.16 -0.03 -7.34
CA ILE A 174 -27.72 -0.84 -6.21
C ILE A 174 -26.95 -2.08 -6.71
N SER A 175 -27.46 -2.76 -7.75
CA SER A 175 -26.80 -3.92 -8.33
C SER A 175 -25.41 -3.56 -8.87
N TYR A 176 -25.31 -2.48 -9.63
CA TYR A 176 -24.04 -2.00 -10.18
C TYR A 176 -23.00 -1.72 -9.08
N ILE A 177 -23.38 -1.00 -8.02
CA ILE A 177 -22.46 -0.68 -6.92
C ILE A 177 -22.09 -1.95 -6.14
N LYS A 178 -23.04 -2.86 -5.90
CA LYS A 178 -22.78 -4.16 -5.26
C LYS A 178 -21.80 -5.01 -6.05
N ASP A 179 -21.95 -5.06 -7.36
CA ASP A 179 -21.05 -5.85 -8.21
C ASP A 179 -19.63 -5.30 -8.15
N ASN A 180 -19.46 -3.98 -8.25
CA ASN A 180 -18.18 -3.32 -8.03
C ASN A 180 -17.60 -3.60 -6.64
N HIS A 181 -18.42 -3.53 -5.59
CA HIS A 181 -18.02 -3.78 -4.21
C HIS A 181 -17.48 -5.21 -3.99
N LYS A 182 -18.11 -6.23 -4.60
CA LYS A 182 -17.69 -7.64 -4.49
C LYS A 182 -16.25 -7.89 -4.97
N HIS A 183 -15.74 -7.07 -5.89
CA HIS A 183 -14.41 -7.25 -6.46
C HIS A 183 -13.30 -6.65 -5.58
N LEU A 184 -13.60 -5.63 -4.78
CA LEU A 184 -12.61 -4.90 -3.96
C LEU A 184 -11.87 -5.81 -2.95
N PRO A 185 -12.53 -6.71 -2.20
CA PRO A 185 -11.82 -7.60 -1.26
C PRO A 185 -10.82 -8.53 -1.94
N ARG A 186 -11.12 -8.99 -3.15
CA ARG A 186 -10.22 -9.86 -3.92
C ARG A 186 -8.96 -9.10 -4.31
N LEU A 187 -9.10 -7.88 -4.83
CA LEU A 187 -7.96 -7.02 -5.18
C LEU A 187 -7.10 -6.70 -3.95
N LEU A 188 -7.72 -6.45 -2.80
CA LEU A 188 -7.03 -6.17 -1.55
C LEU A 188 -6.25 -7.40 -1.04
N SER A 189 -6.85 -8.59 -1.08
CA SER A 189 -6.19 -9.85 -0.74
C SER A 189 -5.02 -10.17 -1.69
N ASP A 190 -5.21 -9.94 -2.98
CA ASP A 190 -4.18 -10.12 -4.01
C ASP A 190 -2.98 -9.17 -3.80
N LEU A 191 -3.23 -7.92 -3.44
CA LEU A 191 -2.17 -6.96 -3.12
C LEU A 191 -1.43 -7.34 -1.84
N LYS A 192 -2.16 -7.75 -0.80
CA LYS A 192 -1.59 -8.18 0.48
C LYS A 192 -0.67 -9.40 0.29
N SER A 193 -1.18 -10.45 -0.34
CA SER A 193 -0.38 -11.65 -0.63
C SER A 193 0.83 -11.34 -1.52
N SER A 194 0.68 -10.42 -2.49
CA SER A 194 1.81 -9.98 -3.32
C SER A 194 2.88 -9.24 -2.52
N LEU A 195 2.48 -8.39 -1.57
CA LEU A 195 3.38 -7.69 -0.65
C LEU A 195 4.07 -8.65 0.31
N ASP A 196 3.38 -9.67 0.82
CA ASP A 196 3.96 -10.70 1.69
C ASP A 196 5.06 -11.48 0.94
N VAL A 197 4.82 -11.85 -0.31
CA VAL A 197 5.85 -12.48 -1.17
C VAL A 197 7.04 -11.55 -1.37
N LEU A 198 6.82 -10.25 -1.55
CA LEU A 198 7.91 -9.27 -1.65
C LEU A 198 8.76 -9.23 -0.37
N PHE A 199 8.15 -9.29 0.81
CA PHE A 199 8.89 -9.37 2.07
C PHE A 199 9.66 -10.68 2.21
N GLN A 200 9.08 -11.81 1.81
CA GLN A 200 9.78 -13.11 1.82
C GLN A 200 11.02 -13.09 0.91
N LEU A 201 10.89 -12.58 -0.31
CA LEU A 201 12.02 -12.42 -1.23
C LEU A 201 13.13 -11.57 -0.63
N ARG A 202 12.77 -10.48 0.04
CA ARG A 202 13.74 -9.60 0.71
C ARG A 202 14.50 -10.32 1.82
N THR A 203 13.81 -11.12 2.62
CA THR A 203 14.44 -11.91 3.69
C THR A 203 15.41 -12.94 3.10
N ILE A 204 15.04 -13.60 2.00
CA ILE A 204 15.91 -14.56 1.31
C ILE A 204 17.17 -13.88 0.76
N GLU A 205 17.01 -12.75 0.05
CA GLU A 205 18.13 -12.00 -0.50
C GLU A 205 19.08 -11.50 0.61
N GLN A 206 18.53 -11.02 1.73
CA GLN A 206 19.34 -10.63 2.90
C GLN A 206 20.12 -11.80 3.49
N ASN A 207 19.52 -12.99 3.54
CA ASN A 207 20.20 -14.20 4.00
C ASN A 207 21.31 -14.62 3.04
N GLU A 208 21.09 -14.56 1.72
CA GLU A 208 22.14 -14.85 0.72
C GLU A 208 23.32 -13.88 0.86
N LEU A 209 23.06 -12.57 0.99
CA LEU A 209 24.09 -11.58 1.24
C LEU A 209 24.84 -11.83 2.54
N ALA A 210 24.15 -12.28 3.59
CA ALA A 210 24.78 -12.67 4.85
C ALA A 210 25.69 -13.90 4.69
N ILE A 211 25.26 -14.91 3.92
CA ILE A 211 26.06 -16.10 3.61
C ILE A 211 27.32 -15.72 2.81
N ILE A 212 27.18 -14.86 1.81
CA ILE A 212 28.31 -14.35 1.01
C ILE A 212 29.26 -13.51 1.88
N ALA A 213 28.72 -12.68 2.77
CA ALA A 213 29.52 -11.93 3.73
C ALA A 213 30.27 -12.87 4.70
N GLU A 214 29.64 -13.96 5.14
CA GLU A 214 30.27 -14.97 5.98
C GLU A 214 31.42 -15.69 5.24
N SER A 215 31.22 -16.09 3.99
CA SER A 215 32.27 -16.72 3.18
C SER A 215 33.44 -15.78 2.92
N ASN A 216 33.15 -14.50 2.63
CA ASN A 216 34.18 -13.46 2.51
C ASN A 216 34.94 -13.26 3.83
N ASN A 217 34.24 -13.25 4.96
CA ASN A 217 34.89 -13.13 6.27
C ASN A 217 35.81 -14.34 6.55
N LYS A 218 35.42 -15.55 6.14
CA LYS A 218 36.29 -16.73 6.20
C LYS A 218 37.53 -16.58 5.31
N ALA A 219 37.38 -16.08 4.09
CA ALA A 219 38.51 -15.82 3.19
C ALA A 219 39.49 -14.79 3.79
N ILE A 220 38.98 -13.69 4.35
CA ILE A 220 39.79 -12.67 5.05
C ILE A 220 40.53 -13.28 6.24
N LEU A 221 39.87 -14.14 7.02
CA LEU A 221 40.50 -14.85 8.14
C LEU A 221 41.67 -15.72 7.68
N VAL A 222 41.50 -16.50 6.60
CA VAL A 222 42.57 -17.33 6.04
C VAL A 222 43.75 -16.47 5.58
N PHE A 223 43.48 -15.39 4.84
CA PHE A 223 44.52 -14.47 4.40
C PHE A 223 45.27 -13.84 5.58
N THR A 224 44.55 -13.43 6.63
CA THR A 224 45.13 -12.83 7.84
C THR A 224 46.04 -13.83 8.56
N VAL A 225 45.65 -15.11 8.68
CA VAL A 225 46.49 -16.15 9.29
C VAL A 225 47.78 -16.34 8.48
N VAL A 226 47.66 -16.42 7.15
CA VAL A 226 48.81 -16.51 6.24
C VAL A 226 49.74 -15.31 6.45
N THR A 227 49.22 -14.08 6.48
CA THR A 227 50.01 -12.87 6.73
C THR A 227 50.71 -12.89 8.09
N ILE A 228 50.03 -13.28 9.17
CA ILE A 228 50.61 -13.33 10.53
C ILE A 228 51.81 -14.29 10.59
N VAL A 229 51.82 -15.37 9.81
CA VAL A 229 52.94 -16.30 9.73
C VAL A 229 54.05 -15.77 8.82
N PHE A 230 53.71 -15.32 7.61
CA PHE A 230 54.73 -14.95 6.62
C PHE A 230 55.37 -13.59 6.87
N LEU A 231 54.67 -12.63 7.47
CA LEU A 231 55.22 -11.30 7.71
C LEU A 231 56.43 -11.32 8.65
N PRO A 232 56.41 -11.95 9.84
CA PRO A 232 57.60 -12.05 10.68
C PRO A 232 58.70 -12.90 10.04
N LEU A 233 58.37 -14.00 9.35
CA LEU A 233 59.37 -14.78 8.61
C LEU A 233 60.07 -13.92 7.55
N SER A 234 59.30 -13.17 6.76
CA SER A 234 59.82 -12.30 5.70
C SER A 234 60.66 -11.16 6.26
N PHE A 235 60.29 -10.63 7.44
CA PHE A 235 61.10 -9.65 8.15
C PHE A 235 62.47 -10.24 8.52
N PHE A 236 62.52 -11.44 9.09
CA PHE A 236 63.79 -12.07 9.46
C PHE A 236 64.64 -12.43 8.24
N THR A 237 64.05 -13.02 7.20
CA THR A 237 64.82 -13.35 5.99
C THR A 237 65.38 -12.10 5.31
N SER A 238 64.61 -11.00 5.29
CA SER A 238 65.10 -9.71 4.78
C SER A 238 66.19 -9.12 5.67
N TYR A 239 65.98 -9.06 7.00
CA TYR A 239 66.92 -8.48 7.94
C TYR A 239 68.28 -9.19 7.94
N PHE A 240 68.29 -10.53 7.92
CA PHE A 240 69.52 -11.31 7.88
C PHE A 240 70.08 -11.48 6.46
N GLY A 241 69.27 -11.28 5.42
CA GLY A 241 69.72 -11.20 4.03
C GLY A 241 70.38 -9.86 3.68
N MET A 242 70.29 -8.85 4.56
CA MET A 242 71.09 -7.64 4.44
C MET A 242 72.56 -7.98 4.71
N ASN A 243 73.46 -7.65 3.77
CA ASN A 243 74.91 -7.86 3.88
C ASN A 243 75.54 -6.93 4.95
N LEU A 244 75.18 -7.15 6.21
CA LEU A 244 75.71 -6.44 7.37
C LEU A 244 77.04 -7.09 7.78
N ARG A 245 78.13 -6.31 7.74
CA ARG A 245 79.50 -6.76 8.08
C ARG A 245 79.61 -7.47 9.44
N GLY A 246 78.79 -7.09 10.43
CA GLY A 246 78.83 -7.69 11.77
C GLY A 246 78.14 -9.07 11.90
N ILE A 247 77.28 -9.46 10.94
CA ILE A 247 76.54 -10.73 10.96
C ILE A 247 77.23 -11.79 10.09
N THR A 248 77.90 -11.36 9.01
CA THR A 248 78.60 -12.24 8.07
C THR A 248 79.90 -12.83 8.63
N ASP A 249 80.54 -12.15 9.56
CA ASP A 249 81.86 -12.51 10.13
C ASP A 249 81.75 -13.28 11.47
N THR A 250 80.63 -13.98 11.69
CA THR A 250 80.30 -14.64 12.96
C THR A 250 80.35 -16.17 12.82
N ASP A 251 81.06 -16.88 13.72
CA ASP A 251 81.17 -18.36 13.81
C ASP A 251 79.87 -19.12 14.16
N ARG A 252 78.71 -18.46 14.07
CA ARG A 252 77.43 -19.03 14.51
C ARG A 252 76.83 -19.88 13.40
N THR A 253 76.63 -21.15 13.70
CA THR A 253 76.02 -22.14 12.80
C THR A 253 74.58 -21.77 12.44
N GLU A 254 74.09 -22.27 11.30
CA GLU A 254 72.68 -22.18 10.84
C GLU A 254 71.65 -22.57 11.92
N ARG A 255 72.05 -23.45 12.84
CA ARG A 255 71.25 -23.88 13.98
C ARG A 255 70.93 -22.75 14.96
N TYR A 256 71.86 -21.81 15.16
CA TYR A 256 71.66 -20.63 16.01
C TYR A 256 70.68 -19.64 15.36
N PHE A 257 70.76 -19.47 14.03
CA PHE A 257 69.81 -18.66 13.26
C PHE A 257 68.37 -19.16 13.43
N TRP A 258 68.13 -20.46 13.23
CA TRP A 258 66.81 -21.05 13.42
C TRP A 258 66.36 -21.04 14.88
N ALA A 259 67.28 -21.18 15.84
CA ALA A 259 66.94 -21.11 17.27
C ALA A 259 66.43 -19.71 17.66
N VAL A 260 67.05 -18.63 17.17
CA VAL A 260 66.65 -17.25 17.49
C VAL A 260 65.46 -16.82 16.63
N CYS A 261 65.54 -16.93 15.30
CA CYS A 261 64.46 -16.47 14.42
C CYS A 261 63.19 -17.32 14.58
N GLY A 262 63.34 -18.64 14.74
CA GLY A 262 62.22 -19.53 14.99
C GLY A 262 61.52 -19.23 16.30
N SER A 263 62.26 -19.04 17.40
CA SER A 263 61.66 -18.74 18.71
C SER A 263 60.93 -17.39 18.73
N VAL A 264 61.51 -16.35 18.13
CA VAL A 264 60.84 -15.03 18.06
C VAL A 264 59.62 -15.08 17.14
N THR A 265 59.69 -15.77 16.01
CA THR A 265 58.53 -15.93 15.12
C THR A 265 57.40 -16.68 15.83
N VAL A 266 57.70 -17.80 16.52
CA VAL A 266 56.71 -18.56 17.29
C VAL A 266 56.09 -17.68 18.38
N PHE A 267 56.89 -16.86 19.07
CA PHE A 267 56.41 -15.95 20.10
C PHE A 267 55.45 -14.89 19.54
N VAL A 268 55.82 -14.21 18.45
CA VAL A 268 54.99 -13.19 17.80
C VAL A 268 53.69 -13.79 17.25
N VAL A 269 53.76 -14.96 16.60
CA VAL A 269 52.57 -15.64 16.08
C VAL A 269 51.65 -16.03 17.24
N THR A 270 52.20 -16.60 18.32
CA THR A 270 51.44 -17.04 19.49
C THR A 270 50.75 -15.87 20.17
N LEU A 271 51.44 -14.76 20.42
CA LEU A 271 50.84 -13.55 20.97
C LEU A 271 49.73 -13.00 20.07
N THR A 272 49.98 -12.92 18.77
CA THR A 272 49.01 -12.37 17.81
C THR A 272 47.76 -13.25 17.73
N VAL A 273 47.90 -14.57 17.77
CA VAL A 273 46.77 -15.51 17.79
C VAL A 273 45.99 -15.42 19.10
N ILE A 274 46.67 -15.35 20.25
CA ILE A 274 46.01 -15.20 21.55
C ILE A 274 45.21 -13.89 21.61
N PHE A 275 45.78 -12.79 21.12
CA PHE A 275 45.12 -11.48 21.15
C PHE A 275 43.98 -11.38 20.12
N GLY A 276 44.23 -11.82 18.88
CA GLY A 276 43.28 -11.73 17.76
C GLY A 276 42.12 -12.73 17.86
N PHE A 277 42.35 -13.92 18.43
CA PHE A 277 41.33 -14.96 18.58
C PHE A 277 40.85 -15.14 20.03
N LYS A 278 41.16 -14.21 20.94
CA LYS A 278 40.82 -14.29 22.37
C LYS A 278 39.38 -14.74 22.61
N ASN A 279 38.42 -14.13 21.91
CA ASN A 279 36.99 -14.43 22.10
C ASN A 279 36.60 -15.83 21.59
N ARG A 280 37.19 -16.31 20.49
CA ARG A 280 36.94 -17.67 19.97
C ARG A 280 37.64 -18.74 20.81
N LEU A 281 38.86 -18.49 21.27
CA LEU A 281 39.61 -19.38 22.15
C LEU A 281 38.93 -19.53 23.52
N HIS A 282 38.42 -18.43 24.09
CA HIS A 282 37.64 -18.48 25.33
C HIS A 282 36.34 -19.27 25.17
N ALA A 283 35.63 -19.12 24.04
CA ALA A 283 34.42 -19.87 23.75
C ALA A 283 34.69 -21.38 23.63
N TRP A 284 35.69 -21.77 22.84
CA TRP A 284 36.13 -23.17 22.69
C TRP A 284 36.60 -23.79 24.01
N ALA A 285 37.38 -23.05 24.81
CA ALA A 285 37.84 -23.51 26.11
C ALA A 285 36.70 -23.70 27.12
N TRP A 286 35.65 -22.87 27.04
CA TRP A 286 34.43 -23.03 27.85
C TRP A 286 33.62 -24.26 27.44
N GLU A 287 33.51 -24.52 26.13
CA GLU A 287 32.75 -25.65 25.58
C GLU A 287 33.42 -26.99 25.95
N ASN A 288 34.74 -27.10 25.79
CA ASN A 288 35.49 -28.31 26.18
C ASN A 288 35.44 -28.58 27.70
N ARG A 289 35.36 -27.54 28.54
CA ARG A 289 35.18 -27.70 29.99
C ARG A 289 33.81 -28.23 30.38
N ARG A 290 32.77 -28.02 29.55
CA ARG A 290 31.43 -28.59 29.77
C ARG A 290 31.36 -30.07 29.41
N PHE A 291 32.07 -30.51 28.37
CA PHE A 291 32.13 -31.93 27.99
C PHE A 291 32.99 -32.78 28.93
N ALA A 292 34.04 -32.20 29.55
CA ALA A 292 34.88 -32.93 30.52
C ALA A 292 34.24 -33.15 31.91
N LYS A 293 33.01 -32.67 32.14
CA LYS A 293 32.27 -32.80 33.41
C LYS A 293 31.03 -33.71 33.33
N ARG A 294 30.79 -34.37 32.19
CA ARG A 294 29.82 -35.46 32.04
C ARG A 294 30.56 -36.77 31.90
#